data_AF-E3N751-F1
#
_entry.id   AF-E3N751-F1
#
_cell.length_a   1.000
_cell.length_b   1.000
_cell.length_c   1.000
_cell.angle_alpha   90.00
_cell.angle_beta   90.00
_cell.angle_gamma   90.00
#
_symmetry.space_group_name_H-M   'P 1'
#
loop_
_entity.id
_entity.type
_entity.pdbx_description
1 polymer ?
#
loop_
_entity_poly.entity_id
_entity_poly.type
_entity_poly.pdbx_seq_one_letter_code
_entity_poly.pdbx_strand_id
1 'polypeptide(L)'
;MKPKCQCSLDFRNVVKFQKITSPVSEHQYQNQFNIKLLTNSFTIPACLLLASTSIYAQDLSCVDAKFQACQYNMAMNLGMNDTVSAQLFKDYTIMYNYFLYMFGRNPGQTADMLTVCNSLETFNLCMHGNRGCLDISNLIKKTDINNAYAVEATYRQYSSFNCGPGINTLEHEGLTCPQRVLNTRQNILQGCVQTYITNTANDATNGCKYVLSVECTLHNLHYSDTAASCRRENGVATWWACEQNKVFVKTTFPSCPLACDEKFGPFFGASASWLDTHHKIVEGEHWFKMPDTVEKRDGELVTVDGVWLK
;
A
#
# COMPACT_ATOMS: atom_id res chain seq x y z
N MET A 1 50.41 -21.55 4.54
CA MET A 1 49.95 -21.88 5.92
C MET A 1 48.48 -21.47 6.05
N LYS A 2 47.56 -22.45 6.07
CA LYS A 2 46.27 -22.37 6.80
C LYS A 2 46.58 -22.77 8.26
N PRO A 3 45.88 -22.29 9.31
CA PRO A 3 44.44 -22.50 9.57
C PRO A 3 43.80 -21.27 10.31
N LYS A 4 42.60 -21.18 10.88
CA LYS A 4 41.27 -21.84 10.87
C LYS A 4 40.32 -20.83 11.54
N CYS A 5 39.05 -20.78 11.13
CA CYS A 5 37.96 -20.18 11.92
C CYS A 5 37.69 -20.98 13.19
N GLN A 6 37.28 -20.31 14.27
CA GLN A 6 36.46 -20.94 15.31
C GLN A 6 35.55 -19.90 15.99
N CYS A 7 34.24 -20.06 15.80
CA CYS A 7 33.20 -19.42 16.60
C CYS A 7 33.22 -19.98 18.02
N SER A 8 33.04 -19.13 19.02
CA SER A 8 32.55 -19.52 20.34
C SER A 8 31.47 -18.54 20.77
N LEU A 9 30.23 -19.01 20.76
CA LEU A 9 29.11 -18.39 21.46
C LEU A 9 29.27 -18.70 22.94
N ASP A 10 29.37 -17.67 23.78
CA ASP A 10 29.16 -17.80 25.21
C ASP A 10 28.03 -16.86 25.64
N PHE A 11 26.85 -17.45 25.87
CA PHE A 11 25.70 -16.81 26.48
C PHE A 11 25.64 -17.28 27.93
N ARG A 12 26.11 -16.45 28.87
CA ARG A 12 25.67 -16.48 30.29
C ARG A 12 26.27 -15.32 31.10
N ASN A 13 25.46 -14.28 31.31
CA ASN A 13 25.10 -13.66 32.60
C ASN A 13 24.89 -12.14 32.46
N VAL A 14 23.62 -11.71 32.47
CA VAL A 14 22.94 -11.08 33.63
C VAL A 14 23.47 -9.68 33.93
N VAL A 15 22.75 -8.69 33.42
CA VAL A 15 22.47 -7.46 34.18
C VAL A 15 20.96 -7.26 34.18
N LYS A 16 20.35 -7.56 35.34
CA LYS A 16 19.02 -7.05 35.72
C LYS A 16 19.14 -5.54 35.86
N PHE A 17 18.24 -4.78 35.24
CA PHE A 17 17.81 -3.50 35.81
C PHE A 17 16.32 -3.27 35.66
N GLN A 18 15.83 -2.55 36.67
CA GLN A 18 14.47 -2.41 37.18
C GLN A 18 13.39 -2.09 36.16
N LYS A 19 12.26 -2.80 36.35
CA LYS A 19 10.93 -2.44 35.89
C LYS A 19 10.51 -1.13 36.56
N ILE A 20 10.65 -0.01 35.85
CA ILE A 20 9.91 1.22 36.18
C ILE A 20 8.58 1.13 35.45
N THR A 21 7.56 0.72 36.19
CA THR A 21 6.16 0.91 35.81
C THR A 21 5.79 2.37 36.01
N SER A 22 5.50 3.09 34.93
CA SER A 22 4.39 4.04 34.93
C SER A 22 3.94 4.33 33.49
N PRO A 23 2.62 4.43 33.22
CA PRO A 23 2.05 4.52 31.88
C PRO A 23 1.94 5.99 31.44
N VAL A 24 2.22 6.29 30.17
CA VAL A 24 1.91 7.58 29.57
C VAL A 24 0.87 7.38 28.48
N SER A 25 -0.37 7.56 28.92
CA SER A 25 -1.57 8.07 28.25
C SER A 25 -1.68 7.99 26.72
N GLU A 26 -2.47 7.01 26.26
CA GLU A 26 -3.39 7.20 25.14
C GLU A 26 -4.40 8.31 25.49
N HIS A 27 -4.42 9.38 24.70
CA HIS A 27 -5.55 10.31 24.71
C HIS A 27 -6.74 9.66 24.00
N GLN A 28 -7.59 8.99 24.78
CA GLN A 28 -8.98 8.73 24.42
C GLN A 28 -9.78 10.04 24.47
N TYR A 29 -10.40 10.42 23.35
CA TYR A 29 -11.68 11.11 23.39
C TYR A 29 -12.77 10.07 23.69
N GLN A 30 -12.99 9.77 24.98
CA GLN A 30 -14.22 9.16 25.45
C GLN A 30 -14.85 10.08 26.50
N ASN A 31 -15.90 10.79 26.09
CA ASN A 31 -16.81 11.45 27.00
C ASN A 31 -17.66 10.38 27.71
N GLN A 32 -17.29 10.03 28.94
CA GLN A 32 -18.20 9.34 29.86
C GLN A 32 -19.10 10.36 30.55
N PHE A 33 -20.39 10.39 30.18
CA PHE A 33 -21.44 10.90 31.05
C PHE A 33 -21.82 9.81 32.05
N ASN A 34 -21.49 10.03 33.32
CA ASN A 34 -21.99 9.23 34.44
C ASN A 34 -23.47 9.57 34.68
N ILE A 35 -24.37 8.59 34.51
CA ILE A 35 -25.71 8.64 35.10
C ILE A 35 -25.89 7.37 35.93
N LYS A 36 -25.88 7.56 37.26
CA LYS A 36 -26.33 6.56 38.24
C LYS A 36 -27.81 6.24 37.95
N LEU A 37 -28.11 4.98 37.61
CA LEU A 37 -29.48 4.49 37.68
C LEU A 37 -29.88 4.33 39.16
N LEU A 38 -30.71 5.24 39.64
CA LEU A 38 -31.65 4.97 40.71
C LEU A 38 -32.92 4.44 40.07
N THR A 39 -33.28 3.21 40.40
CA THR A 39 -34.57 2.61 40.08
C THR A 39 -35.68 3.35 40.83
N ASN A 40 -36.68 3.88 40.13
CA ASN A 40 -38.09 3.68 40.47
C ASN A 40 -39.03 4.23 39.38
N SER A 41 -39.99 3.37 39.04
CA SER A 41 -41.25 3.48 38.31
C SER A 41 -41.81 4.90 38.08
N PHE A 42 -42.29 5.18 36.86
CA PHE A 42 -43.70 5.53 36.55
C PHE A 42 -43.89 5.75 35.03
N THR A 43 -44.88 5.06 34.48
CA THR A 43 -45.42 5.11 33.10
C THR A 43 -46.23 6.37 32.83
N ILE A 44 -46.04 7.07 31.68
CA ILE A 44 -47.04 7.73 30.79
C ILE A 44 -46.37 7.98 29.40
N PRO A 45 -47.06 7.81 28.24
CA PRO A 45 -46.40 7.65 26.94
C PRO A 45 -46.15 8.99 26.24
N ALA A 46 -44.90 9.21 25.81
CA ALA A 46 -44.56 10.23 24.83
C ALA A 46 -44.23 9.53 23.51
N CYS A 47 -44.89 9.95 22.42
CA CYS A 47 -44.55 9.59 21.05
C CYS A 47 -43.05 9.72 20.81
N LEU A 48 -42.32 8.60 20.85
CA LEU A 48 -40.96 8.55 20.33
C LEU A 48 -41.06 8.53 18.80
N LEU A 49 -40.81 9.71 18.22
CA LEU A 49 -40.26 9.84 16.88
C LEU A 49 -39.06 8.91 16.80
N LEU A 50 -39.24 7.78 16.11
CA LEU A 50 -38.14 7.00 15.55
C LEU A 50 -37.46 7.90 14.51
N ALA A 51 -36.57 8.77 14.98
CA ALA A 51 -35.53 9.32 14.14
C ALA A 51 -34.64 8.14 13.77
N SER A 52 -34.99 7.47 12.67
CA SER A 52 -34.04 6.69 11.90
C SER A 52 -32.92 7.66 11.53
N THR A 53 -31.86 7.69 12.32
CA THR A 53 -30.59 8.25 11.89
C THR A 53 -30.06 7.30 10.83
N SER A 54 -30.60 7.43 9.62
CA SER A 54 -29.86 7.13 8.41
C SER A 54 -28.57 7.91 8.55
N ILE A 55 -27.47 7.21 8.82
CA ILE A 55 -26.14 7.75 8.55
C ILE A 55 -26.12 7.89 7.02
N TYR A 56 -26.64 9.00 6.52
CA TYR A 56 -26.35 9.43 5.18
C TYR A 56 -24.84 9.59 5.17
N ALA A 57 -24.13 8.69 4.49
CA ALA A 57 -22.85 9.03 3.92
C ALA A 57 -23.09 10.36 3.21
N GLN A 58 -22.50 11.45 3.71
CA GLN A 58 -22.58 12.71 2.99
C GLN A 58 -21.98 12.41 1.62
N ASP A 59 -22.84 12.44 0.61
CA ASP A 59 -22.42 12.41 -0.78
C ASP A 59 -21.60 13.69 -0.93
N LEU A 60 -20.28 13.59 -0.71
CA LEU A 60 -19.37 14.70 -0.94
C LEU A 60 -19.56 15.04 -2.40
N SER A 61 -20.14 16.20 -2.68
CA SER A 61 -20.54 16.56 -4.03
C SER A 61 -19.33 16.43 -4.96
N CYS A 62 -19.46 15.56 -5.96
CA CYS A 62 -18.46 15.43 -7.00
C CYS A 62 -18.80 16.37 -8.15
N VAL A 63 -18.02 17.44 -8.29
CA VAL A 63 -18.06 18.37 -9.41
C VAL A 63 -17.07 17.88 -10.47
N ASP A 64 -17.59 17.20 -11.49
CA ASP A 64 -16.79 16.56 -12.54
C ASP A 64 -15.87 17.53 -13.30
N ALA A 65 -16.36 18.72 -13.64
CA ALA A 65 -15.57 19.72 -14.33
C ALA A 65 -14.35 20.17 -13.50
N LYS A 66 -14.53 20.29 -12.18
CA LYS A 66 -13.44 20.61 -11.25
C LYS A 66 -12.44 19.45 -11.16
N PHE A 67 -12.94 18.21 -11.05
CA PHE A 67 -12.08 17.02 -11.06
C PHE A 67 -11.22 16.93 -12.31
N GLN A 68 -11.83 17.11 -13.50
CA GLN A 68 -11.12 17.09 -14.78
C GLN A 68 -10.06 18.18 -14.88
N ALA A 69 -10.38 19.41 -14.43
CA ALA A 69 -9.41 20.50 -14.40
C ALA A 69 -8.24 20.21 -13.45
N CYS A 70 -8.50 19.67 -12.26
CA CYS A 70 -7.46 19.29 -11.30
C CYS A 70 -6.58 18.14 -11.82
N GLN A 71 -7.20 17.11 -12.38
CA GLN A 71 -6.52 15.99 -13.04
C GLN A 71 -5.62 16.49 -14.17
N TYR A 72 -6.11 17.42 -14.99
CA TYR A 72 -5.33 18.03 -16.07
C TYR A 72 -4.10 18.77 -15.55
N ASN A 73 -4.27 19.64 -14.55
CA ASN A 73 -3.15 20.38 -13.97
C ASN A 73 -2.10 19.45 -13.35
N MET A 74 -2.54 18.39 -12.68
CA MET A 74 -1.65 17.36 -12.13
C MET A 74 -0.84 16.68 -13.23
N ALA A 75 -1.51 16.25 -14.32
CA ALA A 75 -0.85 15.61 -15.45
C ALA A 75 0.17 16.54 -16.13
N MET A 76 -0.14 17.82 -16.27
CA MET A 76 0.79 18.82 -16.82
C MET A 76 2.02 19.02 -15.93
N ASN A 77 1.84 19.09 -14.60
CA ASN A 77 2.95 19.18 -13.65
C ASN A 77 3.86 17.94 -13.70
N LEU A 78 3.29 16.78 -14.04
CA LEU A 78 4.01 15.54 -14.26
C LEU A 78 4.64 15.45 -15.65
N GLY A 79 4.39 16.40 -16.57
CA GLY A 79 4.90 16.37 -17.94
C GLY A 79 4.19 15.38 -18.87
N MET A 80 2.96 14.97 -18.53
CA MET A 80 2.13 14.10 -19.37
C MET A 80 1.44 14.91 -20.47
N ASN A 81 1.06 14.25 -21.57
CA ASN A 81 0.26 14.88 -22.62
C ASN A 81 -1.26 14.83 -22.33
N ASP A 82 -2.04 15.59 -23.10
CA ASP A 82 -3.49 15.71 -22.94
C ASP A 82 -4.23 14.37 -23.03
N THR A 83 -3.75 13.46 -23.87
CA THR A 83 -4.39 12.15 -24.08
C THR A 83 -4.23 11.26 -22.84
N VAL A 84 -3.02 11.22 -22.27
CA VAL A 84 -2.71 10.47 -21.05
C VAL A 84 -3.39 11.11 -19.83
N SER A 85 -3.41 12.44 -19.79
CA SER A 85 -4.05 13.22 -18.75
C SER A 85 -5.49 12.78 -18.51
N ALA A 86 -6.31 12.64 -19.56
CA ALA A 86 -7.72 12.23 -19.46
C ALA A 86 -7.95 10.80 -18.92
N GLN A 87 -6.92 9.95 -18.95
CA GLN A 87 -6.97 8.55 -18.55
C GLN A 87 -6.39 8.28 -17.15
N LEU A 88 -5.74 9.27 -16.54
CA LEU A 88 -5.01 9.13 -15.27
C LEU A 88 -5.82 8.51 -14.12
N PHE A 89 -7.12 8.80 -14.04
CA PHE A 89 -8.05 8.25 -13.04
C PHE A 89 -9.06 7.23 -13.62
N LYS A 90 -8.81 6.75 -14.84
CA LYS A 90 -9.63 5.72 -15.50
C LYS A 90 -8.86 4.42 -15.67
N ASP A 91 -7.56 4.51 -15.90
CA ASP A 91 -6.65 3.38 -16.03
C ASP A 91 -5.58 3.51 -14.94
N TYR A 92 -5.63 2.59 -13.96
CA TYR A 92 -4.72 2.63 -12.83
C TYR A 92 -3.26 2.45 -13.26
N THR A 93 -3.00 1.75 -14.38
CA THR A 93 -1.66 1.44 -14.85
C THR A 93 -0.91 2.71 -15.24
N ILE A 94 -1.62 3.73 -15.73
CA ILE A 94 -1.01 5.01 -16.08
C ILE A 94 -0.41 5.67 -14.85
N MET A 95 -1.22 5.82 -13.79
CA MET A 95 -0.77 6.47 -12.56
C MET A 95 0.27 5.61 -11.84
N TYR A 96 0.01 4.32 -11.68
CA TYR A 96 0.88 3.40 -10.97
C TYR A 96 2.25 3.28 -11.66
N ASN A 97 2.28 3.00 -12.97
CA ASN A 97 3.53 2.81 -13.70
C ASN A 97 4.35 4.09 -13.75
N TYR A 98 3.69 5.24 -13.93
CA TYR A 98 4.39 6.53 -13.98
C TYR A 98 4.99 6.89 -12.63
N PHE A 99 4.24 6.73 -11.55
CA PHE A 99 4.75 7.01 -10.21
C PHE A 99 5.85 6.04 -9.81
N LEU A 100 5.70 4.76 -10.14
CA LEU A 100 6.73 3.75 -9.94
C LEU A 100 8.03 4.13 -10.68
N TYR A 101 7.89 4.57 -11.94
CA TYR A 101 9.00 5.05 -12.75
C TYR A 101 9.68 6.26 -12.13
N MET A 102 8.93 7.31 -11.80
CA MET A 102 9.49 8.54 -11.23
C MET A 102 10.16 8.28 -9.88
N PHE A 103 9.58 7.44 -9.02
CA PHE A 103 10.19 7.09 -7.74
C PHE A 103 11.49 6.29 -7.91
N GLY A 104 11.60 5.44 -8.93
CA GLY A 104 12.80 4.65 -9.19
C GLY A 104 13.83 5.32 -10.11
N ARG A 105 13.49 6.41 -10.81
CA ARG A 105 14.27 6.89 -11.97
C ARG A 105 15.72 7.20 -11.64
N ASN A 106 15.98 7.91 -10.55
CA ASN A 106 17.30 8.41 -10.17
C ASN A 106 17.69 7.97 -8.75
N PRO A 107 18.29 6.78 -8.59
CA PRO A 107 18.70 6.29 -7.27
C PRO A 107 19.65 7.24 -6.55
N GLY A 108 19.33 7.56 -5.29
CA GLY A 108 20.08 8.53 -4.49
C GLY A 108 19.60 9.98 -4.65
N GLN A 109 18.56 10.24 -5.44
CA GLN A 109 17.99 11.57 -5.64
C GLN A 109 16.49 11.58 -5.41
N THR A 110 15.99 12.67 -4.85
CA THR A 110 14.56 12.82 -4.52
C THR A 110 13.82 13.72 -5.51
N ALA A 111 14.52 14.34 -6.47
CA ALA A 111 13.94 15.30 -7.39
C ALA A 111 12.68 14.77 -8.12
N ASP A 112 12.74 13.58 -8.72
CA ASP A 112 11.58 12.99 -9.41
C ASP A 112 10.47 12.56 -8.44
N MET A 113 10.83 12.09 -7.23
CA MET A 113 9.86 11.78 -6.19
C MET A 113 9.11 13.05 -5.77
N LEU A 114 9.84 14.14 -5.54
CA LEU A 114 9.30 15.45 -5.21
C LEU A 114 8.44 16.01 -6.36
N THR A 115 8.78 15.76 -7.63
CA THR A 115 7.89 16.09 -8.75
C THR A 115 6.54 15.41 -8.63
N VAL A 116 6.51 14.11 -8.31
CA VAL A 116 5.25 13.38 -8.07
C VAL A 116 4.51 13.95 -6.86
N CYS A 117 5.21 14.14 -5.75
CA CYS A 117 4.60 14.58 -4.50
C CYS A 117 4.06 16.01 -4.57
N ASN A 118 4.78 16.94 -5.18
CA ASN A 118 4.31 18.31 -5.42
C ASN A 118 3.10 18.33 -6.37
N SER A 119 3.08 17.45 -7.37
CA SER A 119 1.93 17.32 -8.28
C SER A 119 0.69 16.79 -7.57
N LEU A 120 0.85 15.77 -6.72
CA LEU A 120 -0.21 15.24 -5.87
C LEU A 120 -0.72 16.27 -4.85
N GLU A 121 0.18 17.06 -4.27
CA GLU A 121 -0.21 18.13 -3.35
C GLU A 121 -0.99 19.23 -4.06
N THR A 122 -0.53 19.64 -5.25
CA THR A 122 -1.25 20.60 -6.09
C THR A 122 -2.64 20.07 -6.47
N PHE A 123 -2.74 18.78 -6.81
CA PHE A 123 -4.01 18.12 -7.05
C PHE A 123 -4.91 18.14 -5.82
N ASN A 124 -4.39 17.82 -4.63
CA ASN A 124 -5.14 17.83 -3.37
C ASN A 124 -5.70 19.21 -3.04
N LEU A 125 -4.89 20.25 -3.21
CA LEU A 125 -5.30 21.64 -3.02
C LEU A 125 -6.38 22.05 -4.02
N CYS A 126 -6.21 21.69 -5.29
CA CYS A 126 -7.23 21.92 -6.32
C CYS A 126 -8.55 21.20 -5.99
N MET A 127 -8.46 19.98 -5.43
CA MET A 127 -9.59 19.13 -5.04
C MET A 127 -10.22 19.50 -3.70
N HIS A 128 -9.80 20.59 -3.05
CA HIS A 128 -10.39 21.05 -1.79
C HIS A 128 -11.92 21.22 -1.93
N GLY A 129 -12.68 20.61 -1.01
CA GLY A 129 -14.15 20.58 -1.05
C GLY A 129 -14.77 19.73 -2.17
N ASN A 130 -13.97 18.95 -2.92
CA ASN A 130 -14.43 18.10 -4.04
C ASN A 130 -13.92 16.65 -3.92
N ARG A 131 -13.42 16.24 -2.74
CA ARG A 131 -12.76 14.94 -2.55
C ARG A 131 -13.67 13.74 -2.81
N GLY A 132 -14.99 13.91 -2.77
CA GLY A 132 -15.95 12.86 -3.10
C GLY A 132 -15.80 12.30 -4.51
N CYS A 133 -15.18 13.03 -5.44
CA CYS A 133 -14.85 12.49 -6.77
C CYS A 133 -13.83 11.34 -6.75
N LEU A 134 -13.08 11.18 -5.67
CA LEU A 134 -12.14 10.07 -5.48
C LEU A 134 -12.79 8.88 -4.76
N ASP A 135 -14.03 9.03 -4.27
CA ASP A 135 -14.76 7.91 -3.70
C ASP A 135 -15.07 6.89 -4.80
N ILE A 136 -14.98 5.60 -4.45
CA ILE A 136 -15.24 4.49 -5.36
C ILE A 136 -16.59 4.64 -6.08
N SER A 137 -17.63 5.07 -5.37
CA SER A 137 -18.98 5.30 -5.93
C SER A 137 -19.02 6.31 -7.08
N ASN A 138 -18.08 7.27 -7.11
CA ASN A 138 -17.95 8.24 -8.18
C ASN A 138 -16.93 7.81 -9.24
N LEU A 139 -15.87 7.08 -8.86
CA LEU A 139 -14.90 6.54 -9.81
C LEU A 139 -15.52 5.47 -10.73
N ILE A 140 -16.41 4.61 -10.23
CA ILE A 140 -17.10 3.59 -11.05
C ILE A 140 -18.02 4.19 -12.14
N LYS A 141 -18.37 5.48 -12.03
CA LYS A 141 -19.10 6.19 -13.09
C LYS A 141 -18.20 6.52 -14.29
N LYS A 142 -16.88 6.44 -14.10
CA LYS A 142 -15.86 6.84 -15.08
C LYS A 142 -15.06 5.66 -15.64
N THR A 143 -14.98 4.55 -14.89
CA THR A 143 -14.22 3.34 -15.23
C THR A 143 -14.84 2.10 -14.59
N ASP A 144 -14.32 0.91 -14.88
CA ASP A 144 -14.78 -0.33 -14.24
C ASP A 144 -14.36 -0.42 -12.77
N ILE A 145 -15.00 -1.31 -12.01
CA ILE A 145 -14.81 -1.44 -10.57
C ILE A 145 -13.36 -1.77 -10.17
N ASN A 146 -12.65 -2.56 -10.98
CA ASN A 146 -11.27 -2.94 -10.65
C ASN A 146 -10.35 -1.74 -10.83
N ASN A 147 -10.51 -1.00 -11.93
CA ASN A 147 -9.79 0.25 -12.15
C ASN A 147 -10.15 1.30 -11.09
N ALA A 148 -11.41 1.44 -10.69
CA ALA A 148 -11.82 2.39 -9.66
C ALA A 148 -11.09 2.13 -8.33
N TYR A 149 -11.07 0.88 -7.86
CA TYR A 149 -10.32 0.50 -6.67
C TYR A 149 -8.82 0.67 -6.82
N ALA A 150 -8.24 0.25 -7.95
CA ALA A 150 -6.80 0.33 -8.17
C ALA A 150 -6.30 1.76 -8.33
N VAL A 151 -7.07 2.64 -8.96
CA VAL A 151 -6.81 4.08 -9.05
C VAL A 151 -6.85 4.71 -7.67
N GLU A 152 -7.90 4.46 -6.87
CA GLU A 152 -7.98 4.99 -5.51
C GLU A 152 -6.82 4.46 -4.64
N ALA A 153 -6.53 3.16 -4.71
CA ALA A 153 -5.47 2.51 -3.96
C ALA A 153 -4.10 3.08 -4.32
N THR A 154 -3.81 3.25 -5.61
CA THR A 154 -2.58 3.89 -6.09
C THR A 154 -2.51 5.35 -5.62
N TYR A 155 -3.60 6.10 -5.77
CA TYR A 155 -3.65 7.49 -5.31
C TYR A 155 -3.38 7.57 -3.80
N ARG A 156 -3.99 6.73 -2.96
CA ARG A 156 -3.77 6.71 -1.50
C ARG A 156 -2.37 6.25 -1.15
N GLN A 157 -1.86 5.21 -1.78
CA GLN A 157 -0.48 4.72 -1.59
C GLN A 157 0.52 5.86 -1.76
N TYR A 158 0.38 6.65 -2.83
CA TYR A 158 1.30 7.74 -3.08
C TYR A 158 0.99 9.00 -2.28
N SER A 159 -0.25 9.48 -2.27
CA SER A 159 -0.63 10.73 -1.60
C SER A 159 -0.57 10.65 -0.07
N SER A 160 -0.85 9.48 0.52
CA SER A 160 -0.98 9.34 1.98
C SER A 160 0.28 8.75 2.62
N PHE A 161 1.04 7.92 1.90
CA PHE A 161 2.24 7.28 2.44
C PHE A 161 3.51 7.71 1.70
N ASN A 162 3.68 7.37 0.42
CA ASN A 162 4.96 7.59 -0.26
C ASN A 162 5.38 9.07 -0.29
N CYS A 163 4.42 10.00 -0.44
CA CYS A 163 4.67 11.45 -0.43
C CYS A 163 4.53 12.11 0.94
N GLY A 164 4.32 11.33 2.00
CA GLY A 164 4.31 11.80 3.38
C GLY A 164 5.39 11.09 4.19
N PRO A 165 5.02 10.23 5.14
CA PRO A 165 6.01 9.52 5.98
C PRO A 165 6.96 8.64 5.17
N GLY A 166 6.55 8.10 4.02
CA GLY A 166 7.35 7.20 3.21
C GLY A 166 8.62 7.84 2.63
N ILE A 167 8.52 8.99 1.96
CA ILE A 167 9.70 9.70 1.43
C ILE A 167 10.63 10.16 2.56
N ASN A 168 10.07 10.65 3.67
CA ASN A 168 10.85 11.04 4.83
C ASN A 168 11.66 9.86 5.39
N THR A 169 11.05 8.69 5.51
CA THR A 169 11.75 7.47 5.91
C THR A 169 12.89 7.11 4.95
N LEU A 170 12.65 7.16 3.63
CA LEU A 170 13.67 6.85 2.63
C LEU A 170 14.83 7.87 2.64
N GLU A 171 14.53 9.15 2.80
CA GLU A 171 15.54 10.21 2.84
C GLU A 171 16.49 10.09 4.04
N HIS A 172 15.98 9.66 5.19
CA HIS A 172 16.77 9.54 6.42
C HIS A 172 17.54 8.23 6.55
N GLU A 173 16.98 7.12 6.06
CA GLU A 173 17.46 5.78 6.39
C GLU A 173 18.06 5.03 5.19
N GLY A 174 17.83 5.49 3.96
CA GLY A 174 18.40 4.90 2.76
C GLY A 174 17.44 4.89 1.56
N LEU A 175 17.68 5.77 0.59
CA LEU A 175 16.86 5.88 -0.61
C LEU A 175 17.40 5.09 -1.80
N THR A 176 18.71 4.89 -1.89
CA THR A 176 19.34 4.37 -3.11
C THR A 176 18.94 2.94 -3.41
N CYS A 177 18.82 2.09 -2.39
CA CYS A 177 18.40 0.71 -2.59
C CYS A 177 16.96 0.63 -3.08
N PRO A 178 15.95 1.22 -2.38
CA PRO A 178 14.57 1.11 -2.81
C PRO A 178 14.36 1.62 -4.23
N GLN A 179 14.92 2.79 -4.55
CA GLN A 179 14.82 3.35 -5.89
C GLN A 179 15.44 2.46 -6.97
N ARG A 180 16.57 1.78 -6.69
CA ARG A 180 17.19 0.83 -7.63
C ARG A 180 16.29 -0.37 -7.90
N VAL A 181 15.63 -0.90 -6.87
CA VAL A 181 14.64 -1.98 -7.05
C VAL A 181 13.46 -1.47 -7.88
N LEU A 182 12.90 -0.30 -7.55
CA LEU A 182 11.83 0.32 -8.34
C LEU A 182 12.27 0.58 -9.79
N ASN A 183 13.55 0.87 -10.05
CA ASN A 183 14.08 1.11 -11.39
C ASN A 183 14.22 -0.19 -12.20
N THR A 184 14.89 -1.18 -11.61
CA THR A 184 15.34 -2.38 -12.33
C THR A 184 14.29 -3.48 -12.40
N ARG A 185 13.27 -3.42 -11.54
CA ARG A 185 12.24 -4.47 -11.40
C ARG A 185 10.84 -4.01 -11.77
N GLN A 186 10.68 -2.92 -12.52
CA GLN A 186 9.36 -2.33 -12.84
C GLN A 186 8.37 -3.36 -13.37
N ASN A 187 8.75 -4.15 -14.37
CA ASN A 187 7.86 -5.16 -14.96
C ASN A 187 7.37 -6.18 -13.93
N ILE A 188 8.22 -6.56 -12.97
CA ILE A 188 7.85 -7.48 -11.90
C ILE A 188 6.85 -6.80 -10.97
N LEU A 189 7.18 -5.60 -10.49
CA LEU A 189 6.33 -4.85 -9.56
C LEU A 189 4.94 -4.52 -10.16
N GLN A 190 4.90 -4.19 -11.45
CA GLN A 190 3.66 -4.00 -12.21
C GLN A 190 2.86 -5.29 -12.32
N GLY A 191 3.53 -6.40 -12.64
CA GLY A 191 2.92 -7.73 -12.65
C GLY A 191 2.27 -8.07 -11.31
N CYS A 192 2.92 -7.72 -10.20
CA CYS A 192 2.45 -8.06 -8.86
C CYS A 192 1.14 -7.37 -8.49
N VAL A 193 1.04 -6.08 -8.80
CA VAL A 193 -0.20 -5.33 -8.63
C VAL A 193 -1.28 -5.84 -9.58
N GLN A 194 -0.93 -6.16 -10.83
CA GLN A 194 -1.88 -6.73 -11.79
C GLN A 194 -2.42 -8.09 -11.33
N THR A 195 -1.56 -8.98 -10.83
CA THR A 195 -1.96 -10.29 -10.28
C THR A 195 -2.91 -10.12 -9.10
N TYR A 196 -2.59 -9.21 -8.16
CA TYR A 196 -3.48 -8.92 -7.04
C TYR A 196 -4.85 -8.43 -7.51
N ILE A 197 -4.89 -7.42 -8.38
CA ILE A 197 -6.14 -6.85 -8.90
C ILE A 197 -6.96 -7.94 -9.59
N THR A 198 -6.34 -8.74 -10.46
CA THR A 198 -7.00 -9.83 -11.19
C THR A 198 -7.61 -10.87 -10.24
N ASN A 199 -6.86 -11.27 -9.21
CA ASN A 199 -7.32 -12.25 -8.24
C ASN A 199 -8.46 -11.73 -7.38
N THR A 200 -8.36 -10.49 -6.90
CA THR A 200 -9.42 -9.86 -6.12
C THR A 200 -10.69 -9.58 -6.94
N ALA A 201 -10.54 -9.32 -8.25
CA ALA A 201 -11.66 -9.14 -9.16
C ALA A 201 -12.45 -10.43 -9.35
N ASN A 202 -11.76 -11.57 -9.43
CA ASN A 202 -12.38 -12.87 -9.66
C ASN A 202 -12.82 -13.56 -8.35
N ASP A 203 -12.16 -13.25 -7.22
CA ASP A 203 -12.50 -13.78 -5.90
C ASP A 203 -12.20 -12.76 -4.78
N ALA A 204 -13.10 -11.80 -4.59
CA ALA A 204 -12.98 -10.81 -3.54
C ALA A 204 -13.00 -11.41 -2.12
N THR A 205 -13.55 -12.63 -1.93
CA THR A 205 -13.65 -13.24 -0.59
C THR A 205 -12.29 -13.65 -0.02
N ASN A 206 -11.33 -13.94 -0.90
CA ASN A 206 -9.95 -14.24 -0.55
C ASN A 206 -9.00 -13.05 -0.73
N GLY A 207 -9.53 -11.83 -0.87
CA GLY A 207 -8.72 -10.63 -1.15
C GLY A 207 -7.56 -10.40 -0.16
N CYS A 208 -7.79 -10.63 1.14
CA CYS A 208 -6.72 -10.53 2.14
C CYS A 208 -5.62 -11.60 2.00
N LYS A 209 -5.90 -12.74 1.38
CA LYS A 209 -4.88 -13.78 1.11
C LYS A 209 -4.05 -13.42 -0.12
N TYR A 210 -4.64 -12.74 -1.10
CA TYR A 210 -3.95 -12.34 -2.31
C TYR A 210 -2.93 -11.22 -2.10
N VAL A 211 -2.85 -10.64 -0.92
CA VAL A 211 -1.87 -9.60 -0.53
C VAL A 211 -0.43 -10.04 -0.78
N LEU A 212 -0.13 -11.33 -0.68
CA LEU A 212 1.18 -11.88 -1.04
C LEU A 212 1.62 -11.50 -2.47
N SER A 213 0.65 -11.26 -3.36
CA SER A 213 0.90 -10.82 -4.73
C SER A 213 1.50 -9.42 -4.80
N VAL A 214 0.93 -8.45 -4.09
CA VAL A 214 1.48 -7.08 -4.04
C VAL A 214 2.74 -6.99 -3.16
N GLU A 215 2.90 -7.91 -2.20
CA GLU A 215 4.07 -8.01 -1.33
C GLU A 215 5.34 -8.45 -2.05
N CYS A 216 5.30 -8.77 -3.35
CA CYS A 216 6.51 -9.07 -4.12
C CYS A 216 7.55 -7.93 -4.08
N THR A 217 7.11 -6.67 -3.87
CA THR A 217 8.00 -5.52 -3.70
C THR A 217 8.94 -5.71 -2.52
N LEU A 218 8.43 -6.23 -1.40
CA LEU A 218 9.21 -6.55 -0.20
C LEU A 218 10.30 -7.57 -0.52
N HIS A 219 9.93 -8.58 -1.27
CA HIS A 219 10.84 -9.66 -1.61
C HIS A 219 11.98 -9.17 -2.52
N ASN A 220 11.68 -8.32 -3.50
CA ASN A 220 12.70 -7.73 -4.37
C ASN A 220 13.70 -6.84 -3.60
N LEU A 221 13.26 -6.23 -2.49
CA LEU A 221 14.11 -5.44 -1.59
C LEU A 221 14.95 -6.31 -0.66
N HIS A 222 14.45 -7.49 -0.28
CA HIS A 222 15.12 -8.36 0.69
C HIS A 222 16.09 -9.37 0.02
N TYR A 223 15.85 -9.81 -1.22
CA TYR A 223 16.54 -10.97 -1.80
C TYR A 223 17.18 -10.80 -3.19
N SER A 224 17.09 -9.64 -3.86
CA SER A 224 17.79 -9.51 -5.15
C SER A 224 19.30 -9.34 -4.95
N ASP A 225 20.15 -9.94 -5.80
CA ASP A 225 21.61 -9.75 -5.72
C ASP A 225 22.02 -8.31 -6.11
N THR A 226 21.17 -7.59 -6.86
CA THR A 226 21.25 -6.13 -7.01
C THR A 226 20.81 -5.36 -5.75
N ALA A 227 20.09 -6.02 -4.84
CA ALA A 227 19.75 -5.60 -3.49
C ALA A 227 20.70 -6.18 -2.42
N ALA A 228 21.83 -6.80 -2.77
CA ALA A 228 22.88 -7.07 -1.79
C ALA A 228 23.33 -5.78 -1.05
N SER A 229 23.17 -4.61 -1.68
CA SER A 229 23.31 -3.29 -1.07
C SER A 229 22.21 -2.93 -0.08
N CYS A 230 21.00 -3.47 -0.24
CA CYS A 230 19.87 -3.28 0.65
C CYS A 230 20.03 -3.97 2.00
N ARG A 231 21.01 -4.86 2.19
CA ARG A 231 21.25 -5.53 3.49
C ARG A 231 21.46 -4.55 4.65
N ARG A 232 22.06 -3.38 4.40
CA ARG A 232 22.24 -2.34 5.42
C ARG A 232 20.95 -1.56 5.71
N GLU A 233 20.10 -1.42 4.70
CA GLU A 233 18.83 -0.68 4.72
C GLU A 233 17.64 -1.64 4.96
N ASN A 234 17.91 -2.91 5.28
CA ASN A 234 16.95 -4.03 5.14
C ASN A 234 15.69 -3.85 5.99
N GLY A 235 15.82 -3.35 7.22
CA GLY A 235 14.67 -3.10 8.08
C GLY A 235 13.76 -2.01 7.52
N VAL A 236 14.35 -0.89 7.10
CA VAL A 236 13.60 0.30 6.69
C VAL A 236 13.05 0.18 5.27
N ALA A 237 13.83 -0.33 4.32
CA ALA A 237 13.36 -0.60 2.96
C ALA A 237 12.21 -1.63 2.97
N THR A 238 12.34 -2.68 3.79
CA THR A 238 11.28 -3.69 3.97
C THR A 238 10.06 -3.06 4.65
N TRP A 239 10.23 -2.29 5.71
CA TRP A 239 9.10 -1.60 6.35
C TRP A 239 8.38 -0.67 5.35
N TRP A 240 9.12 0.16 4.63
CA TRP A 240 8.59 1.11 3.64
C TRP A 240 7.78 0.39 2.57
N ALA A 241 8.31 -0.71 2.02
CA ALA A 241 7.59 -1.49 1.02
C ALA A 241 6.34 -2.19 1.58
N CYS A 242 6.36 -2.57 2.85
CA CYS A 242 5.20 -3.20 3.49
C CYS A 242 4.11 -2.15 3.67
N GLU A 243 4.47 -0.99 4.20
CA GLU A 243 3.53 0.09 4.48
C GLU A 243 2.83 0.60 3.22
N GLN A 244 3.58 0.81 2.13
CA GLN A 244 2.95 1.25 0.87
C GLN A 244 1.94 0.21 0.35
N ASN A 245 2.29 -1.08 0.42
CA ASN A 245 1.42 -2.16 -0.05
C ASN A 245 0.22 -2.36 0.88
N LYS A 246 0.41 -2.18 2.18
CA LYS A 246 -0.66 -2.17 3.18
C LYS A 246 -1.67 -1.06 2.88
N VAL A 247 -1.20 0.16 2.59
CA VAL A 247 -2.09 1.27 2.23
C VAL A 247 -2.86 0.96 0.94
N PHE A 248 -2.19 0.38 -0.05
CA PHE A 248 -2.83 -0.07 -1.29
C PHE A 248 -3.97 -1.07 -0.99
N VAL A 249 -3.68 -2.15 -0.26
CA VAL A 249 -4.68 -3.20 0.03
C VAL A 249 -5.82 -2.68 0.90
N LYS A 250 -5.52 -1.93 1.96
CA LYS A 250 -6.54 -1.45 2.91
C LYS A 250 -7.51 -0.46 2.29
N THR A 251 -7.19 0.09 1.12
CA THR A 251 -8.12 0.89 0.33
C THR A 251 -9.29 0.04 -0.17
N THR A 252 -9.01 -1.17 -0.67
CA THR A 252 -10.06 -2.10 -1.15
C THR A 252 -10.63 -2.96 -0.01
N PHE A 253 -9.78 -3.44 0.90
CA PHE A 253 -10.15 -4.35 1.97
C PHE A 253 -9.65 -3.83 3.34
N PRO A 254 -10.36 -2.85 3.94
CA PRO A 254 -9.93 -2.19 5.18
C PRO A 254 -9.87 -3.13 6.39
N SER A 255 -10.62 -4.24 6.35
CA SER A 255 -10.65 -5.26 7.41
C SER A 255 -9.50 -6.25 7.36
N CYS A 256 -8.63 -6.22 6.33
CA CYS A 256 -7.50 -7.13 6.28
C CYS A 256 -6.57 -6.88 7.47
N PRO A 257 -6.22 -7.92 8.25
CA PRO A 257 -5.29 -7.80 9.35
C PRO A 257 -3.89 -7.65 8.76
N LEU A 258 -3.50 -6.45 8.35
CA LEU A 258 -2.18 -6.14 7.81
C LEU A 258 -1.46 -5.15 8.73
N ALA A 259 -0.20 -5.44 9.01
CA ALA A 259 0.72 -4.68 9.85
C ALA A 259 2.17 -4.91 9.40
N CYS A 260 2.98 -3.87 9.54
CA CYS A 260 4.39 -3.87 9.19
C CYS A 260 5.19 -3.56 10.46
N ASP A 261 6.13 -4.42 10.83
CA ASP A 261 6.97 -4.23 12.01
C ASP A 261 8.32 -3.62 11.57
N GLU A 262 8.72 -2.50 12.18
CA GLU A 262 10.01 -1.82 11.94
C GLU A 262 11.23 -2.70 12.26
N LYS A 263 11.10 -3.68 13.17
CA LYS A 263 12.21 -4.51 13.66
C LYS A 263 12.29 -5.89 12.99
N PHE A 264 11.21 -6.35 12.36
CA PHE A 264 11.10 -7.71 11.81
C PHE A 264 10.64 -7.77 10.34
N GLY A 265 10.33 -6.65 9.70
CA GLY A 265 9.65 -6.68 8.39
C GLY A 265 8.15 -7.03 8.56
N PRO A 266 7.43 -7.39 7.48
CA PRO A 266 5.99 -7.69 7.57
C PRO A 266 5.73 -8.78 8.61
N PHE A 267 4.79 -8.56 9.54
CA PHE A 267 4.34 -9.60 10.46
C PHE A 267 3.14 -10.35 9.87
N PHE A 268 3.26 -10.78 8.61
CA PHE A 268 2.29 -11.65 7.94
C PHE A 268 3.06 -12.66 7.11
N GLY A 269 2.51 -13.88 7.01
CA GLY A 269 3.14 -15.06 6.41
C GLY A 269 3.52 -15.00 4.93
N ALA A 270 4.16 -13.92 4.45
CA ALA A 270 5.25 -14.03 3.48
C ALA A 270 6.46 -14.69 4.19
N SER A 271 6.21 -15.87 4.77
CA SER A 271 7.25 -16.73 5.31
C SER A 271 8.19 -17.08 4.15
N ALA A 272 9.45 -17.30 4.46
CA ALA A 272 10.44 -17.85 3.53
C ALA A 272 9.87 -18.96 2.59
N SER A 273 8.82 -19.68 3.03
CA SER A 273 8.06 -20.66 2.23
C SER A 273 7.42 -20.14 0.93
N TRP A 274 6.98 -18.88 0.83
CA TRP A 274 6.48 -18.36 -0.46
C TRP A 274 7.64 -18.30 -1.47
N LEU A 275 8.84 -18.00 -1.00
CA LEU A 275 10.05 -17.87 -1.82
C LEU A 275 10.58 -19.21 -2.29
N ASP A 276 10.50 -20.22 -1.43
CA ASP A 276 10.84 -21.60 -1.79
C ASP A 276 10.06 -22.08 -3.02
N THR A 277 8.91 -21.47 -3.31
CA THR A 277 8.03 -21.85 -4.43
C THR A 277 7.93 -20.80 -5.54
N HIS A 278 8.29 -19.53 -5.27
CA HIS A 278 8.09 -18.40 -6.19
C HIS A 278 9.37 -17.61 -6.51
N HIS A 279 10.54 -18.06 -6.05
CA HIS A 279 11.83 -17.51 -6.43
C HIS A 279 12.79 -18.63 -6.82
N LYS A 280 13.56 -18.43 -7.88
CA LYS A 280 14.66 -19.33 -8.26
C LYS A 280 15.80 -18.54 -8.89
N ILE A 281 17.00 -19.09 -8.80
CA ILE A 281 18.17 -18.56 -9.50
C ILE A 281 18.51 -19.55 -10.62
N VAL A 282 18.50 -19.07 -11.86
CA VAL A 282 18.89 -19.85 -13.04
C VAL A 282 20.01 -19.08 -13.73
N GLU A 283 21.18 -19.70 -13.87
CA GLU A 283 22.35 -19.08 -14.51
C GLU A 283 22.80 -17.75 -13.88
N GLY A 284 22.61 -17.58 -12.57
CA GLY A 284 22.93 -16.34 -11.85
C GLY A 284 21.88 -15.24 -12.02
N GLU A 285 20.79 -15.52 -12.71
CA GLU A 285 19.67 -14.60 -12.89
C GLU A 285 18.53 -14.96 -11.93
N HIS A 286 17.97 -13.96 -11.26
CA HIS A 286 16.81 -14.16 -10.38
C HIS A 286 15.55 -14.21 -11.22
N TRP A 287 14.78 -15.28 -11.02
CA TRP A 287 13.46 -15.45 -11.60
C TRP A 287 12.43 -15.47 -10.48
N PHE A 288 11.33 -14.76 -10.70
CA PHE A 288 10.22 -14.69 -9.76
C PHE A 288 8.98 -15.27 -10.42
N LYS A 289 8.38 -16.29 -9.81
CA LYS A 289 7.07 -16.77 -10.23
C LYS A 289 6.09 -15.73 -9.75
N MET A 290 5.33 -15.17 -10.68
CA MET A 290 4.13 -14.46 -10.30
C MET A 290 3.26 -15.40 -9.47
N PRO A 291 2.54 -14.91 -8.46
CA PRO A 291 1.51 -15.70 -7.82
C PRO A 291 0.50 -16.17 -8.88
N ASP A 292 -0.03 -17.36 -8.68
CA ASP A 292 -1.05 -17.91 -9.56
C ASP A 292 -2.25 -16.95 -9.61
N THR A 293 -2.80 -16.78 -10.82
CA THR A 293 -3.97 -15.96 -11.03
C THR A 293 -5.24 -16.80 -11.05
N VAL A 294 -6.38 -16.20 -10.76
CA VAL A 294 -7.69 -16.77 -11.09
C VAL A 294 -8.18 -16.04 -12.34
N GLU A 295 -8.62 -16.79 -13.35
CA GLU A 295 -9.20 -16.27 -14.58
C GLU A 295 -10.55 -16.93 -14.85
N LYS A 296 -11.44 -16.22 -15.56
CA LYS A 296 -12.68 -16.80 -16.05
C LYS A 296 -12.47 -17.36 -17.46
N ARG A 297 -12.56 -18.68 -17.64
CA ARG A 297 -12.49 -19.36 -18.94
C ARG A 297 -13.77 -20.17 -19.16
N ASP A 298 -14.44 -19.92 -20.28
CA ASP A 298 -15.69 -20.60 -20.67
C ASP A 298 -16.80 -20.56 -19.59
N GLY A 299 -16.82 -19.51 -18.77
CA GLY A 299 -17.81 -19.34 -17.70
C GLY A 299 -17.38 -19.88 -16.34
N GLU A 300 -16.30 -20.66 -16.26
CA GLU A 300 -15.75 -21.23 -15.03
C GLU A 300 -14.53 -20.44 -14.53
N LEU A 301 -14.34 -20.41 -13.21
CA LEU A 301 -13.14 -19.87 -12.60
C LEU A 301 -12.05 -20.95 -12.60
N VAL A 302 -10.94 -20.66 -13.25
CA VAL A 302 -9.77 -21.55 -13.30
C VAL A 302 -8.57 -20.87 -12.68
N THR A 303 -7.78 -21.63 -11.92
CA THR A 303 -6.46 -21.17 -11.47
C THR A 303 -5.47 -21.30 -12.62
N VAL A 304 -4.75 -20.23 -12.88
CA VAL A 304 -3.76 -20.12 -13.94
C VAL A 304 -2.41 -19.93 -13.28
N ASP A 305 -1.49 -20.83 -13.59
CA ASP A 305 -0.15 -20.79 -13.05
C ASP A 305 0.54 -19.46 -13.38
N GLY A 306 1.12 -18.86 -12.36
CA GLY A 306 1.80 -17.58 -12.52
C GLY A 306 3.04 -17.70 -13.40
N VAL A 307 3.22 -16.72 -14.28
CA VAL A 307 4.36 -16.65 -15.20
C VAL A 307 5.66 -16.39 -14.45
N TRP A 308 6.78 -16.91 -14.94
CA TRP A 308 8.09 -16.56 -14.43
C TRP A 308 8.58 -15.27 -15.09
N LEU A 309 8.84 -14.26 -14.27
CA LEU A 309 9.44 -13.01 -14.70
C LEU A 309 10.91 -12.95 -14.28
N LYS A 310 11.71 -12.38 -15.16
CA LYS A 310 13.15 -12.17 -14.97
C LYS A 310 13.45 -10.80 -14.38
#